data_AF-A0A6P1EUS9-F1
#
_entry.id   AF-A0A6P1EUS9-F1
#
_cell.length_a   1.000
_cell.length_b   1.000
_cell.length_c   1.000
_cell.angle_alpha   90.00
_cell.angle_beta   90.00
_cell.angle_gamma   90.00
#
_symmetry.space_group_name_H-M   'P 1'
#
loop_
_entity.id
_entity.type
_entity.pdbx_description
1 polymer ?
#
loop_
_entity_poly.entity_id
_entity_poly.type
_entity_poly.pdbx_seq_one_letter_code
_entity_poly.pdbx_strand_id
1 'polypeptide(L)'
;MIDNKNLLKLLRIELRKMSNGNKLKFLTYKKDRSVLVEKNGDNFRIVEDGYRKIVWDDLTEAEVLKRVKRLQKIEFPRSNKLYLARER
;
A
#
# COMPACT_ATOMS: atom_id res chain seq x y z
N MET A 1 9.68 7.59 -7.15
CA MET A 1 9.18 8.17 -5.88
C MET A 1 7.85 8.86 -6.16
N ILE A 2 6.91 8.84 -5.23
CA ILE A 2 5.58 9.39 -5.39
C ILE A 2 5.28 10.36 -4.25
N ASP A 3 4.49 11.39 -4.50
CA ASP A 3 3.98 12.23 -3.41
C ASP A 3 3.01 11.44 -2.56
N ASN A 4 3.09 11.64 -1.25
CA ASN A 4 2.17 11.02 -0.31
C ASN A 4 0.72 11.36 -0.68
N LYS A 5 0.42 12.62 -1.04
CA LYS A 5 -0.92 13.05 -1.50
C LYS A 5 -1.44 12.24 -2.70
N ASN A 6 -0.54 11.76 -3.56
CA ASN A 6 -0.88 10.98 -4.76
C ASN A 6 -0.94 9.47 -4.51
N LEU A 7 -0.59 9.00 -3.31
CA LEU A 7 -0.58 7.58 -2.97
C LEU A 7 -1.92 6.89 -3.24
N LEU A 8 -3.03 7.46 -2.78
CA LEU A 8 -4.35 6.84 -2.96
C LEU A 8 -4.79 6.77 -4.42
N LYS A 9 -4.48 7.81 -5.20
CA LYS A 9 -4.76 7.84 -6.64
C LYS A 9 -3.96 6.76 -7.37
N LEU A 10 -2.66 6.67 -7.07
CA LEU A 10 -1.79 5.67 -7.67
C LEU A 10 -2.17 4.25 -7.25
N LEU A 11 -2.41 4.04 -5.95
CA LEU A 11 -2.87 2.76 -5.43
C LEU A 11 -4.09 2.27 -6.20
N ARG A 12 -5.12 3.11 -6.37
CA ARG A 12 -6.32 2.74 -7.15
C ARG A 12 -6.00 2.33 -8.59
N ILE A 13 -5.12 3.06 -9.27
CA ILE A 13 -4.71 2.74 -10.64
C ILE A 13 -3.94 1.42 -10.68
N GLU A 14 -3.05 1.19 -9.72
CA GLU A 14 -2.25 -0.02 -9.65
C GLU A 14 -3.11 -1.23 -9.29
N LEU A 15 -4.03 -1.13 -8.31
CA LEU A 15 -4.94 -2.23 -7.96
C LEU A 15 -5.74 -2.73 -9.17
N ARG A 16 -6.17 -1.83 -10.06
CA ARG A 16 -6.87 -2.16 -11.30
C ARG A 16 -5.98 -2.78 -12.38
N LYS A 17 -4.67 -2.53 -12.30
CA LYS A 17 -3.65 -3.08 -13.23
C LYS A 17 -2.98 -4.34 -12.67
N MET A 18 -3.20 -4.67 -11.40
CA MET A 18 -2.57 -5.79 -10.74
C MET A 18 -3.21 -7.10 -11.19
N SER A 19 -2.40 -7.94 -11.79
CA SER A 19 -2.70 -9.35 -12.02
C SER A 19 -2.50 -10.14 -10.73
N ASN A 20 -3.05 -11.34 -10.69
CA ASN A 20 -2.88 -12.24 -9.56
C ASN A 20 -1.38 -12.51 -9.28
N GLY A 21 -0.95 -12.41 -8.02
CA GLY A 21 0.45 -12.54 -7.61
C GLY A 21 1.27 -11.24 -7.62
N ASN A 22 0.76 -10.16 -8.23
CA ASN A 22 1.45 -8.88 -8.21
C ASN A 22 1.50 -8.30 -6.79
N LYS A 23 2.59 -7.61 -6.47
CA LYS A 23 2.81 -6.93 -5.19
C LYS A 23 3.20 -5.49 -5.39
N LEU A 24 2.68 -4.63 -4.53
CA LEU A 24 2.88 -3.20 -4.54
C LEU A 24 3.34 -2.76 -3.16
N LYS A 25 4.60 -2.38 -3.04
CA LYS A 25 5.20 -1.95 -1.79
C LYS A 25 5.39 -0.44 -1.78
N PHE A 26 4.78 0.21 -0.81
CA PHE A 26 5.03 1.61 -0.49
C PHE A 26 6.01 1.66 0.67
N LEU A 27 7.09 2.43 0.56
CA LEU A 27 8.03 2.65 1.64
C LEU A 27 8.17 4.13 1.97
N THR A 28 8.48 4.45 3.22
CA THR A 28 8.94 5.79 3.59
C THR A 28 10.27 6.12 2.94
N TYR A 29 10.60 7.40 2.93
CA TYR A 29 11.91 7.85 2.50
C TYR A 29 13.06 7.18 3.27
N LYS A 30 12.89 7.01 4.58
CA LYS A 30 13.87 6.35 5.46
C LYS A 30 13.85 4.81 5.35
N LYS A 31 12.89 4.24 4.61
CA LYS A 31 12.66 2.79 4.49
C LYS A 31 12.43 2.07 5.83
N ASP A 32 12.10 2.82 6.87
CA ASP A 32 11.81 2.31 8.22
C ASP A 32 10.38 1.79 8.36
N ARG A 33 9.48 2.24 7.47
CA ARG A 33 8.08 1.81 7.43
C ARG A 33 7.67 1.50 6.01
N SER A 34 6.89 0.45 5.84
CA SER A 34 6.36 0.02 4.56
C SER A 34 4.95 -0.54 4.65
N VAL A 35 4.21 -0.39 3.56
CA VAL A 35 2.89 -0.99 3.35
C VAL A 35 2.96 -1.76 2.03
N LEU A 36 2.85 -3.08 2.11
CA LEU A 36 2.75 -3.96 0.97
C LEU A 36 1.28 -4.25 0.68
N VAL A 37 0.91 -4.25 -0.58
CA VAL A 37 -0.39 -4.70 -1.05
C VAL A 37 -0.14 -5.79 -2.09
N GLU A 38 -0.75 -6.95 -1.92
CA GLU A 38 -0.60 -8.10 -2.80
C GLU A 38 -1.97 -8.50 -3.35
N LYS A 39 -2.02 -8.87 -4.64
CA LYS A 39 -3.23 -9.42 -5.26
C LYS A 39 -3.24 -10.93 -5.03
N ASN A 40 -4.28 -11.43 -4.36
CA ASN A 40 -4.44 -12.86 -4.10
C ASN A 40 -5.82 -13.34 -4.61
N GLY A 41 -5.83 -13.84 -5.84
CA GLY A 41 -7.02 -14.19 -6.60
C GLY A 41 -7.94 -12.97 -6.80
N ASP A 42 -9.19 -13.13 -6.40
CA ASP A 42 -10.20 -12.06 -6.42
C ASP A 42 -10.01 -11.04 -5.29
N ASN A 43 -9.28 -11.41 -4.24
CA ASN A 43 -9.06 -10.58 -3.06
C ASN A 43 -7.69 -9.89 -3.09
N PHE A 44 -7.44 -9.10 -2.05
CA PHE A 44 -6.19 -8.40 -1.82
C PHE A 44 -5.71 -8.66 -0.39
N ARG A 45 -4.40 -8.64 -0.24
CA ARG A 45 -3.72 -8.74 1.04
C ARG A 45 -2.95 -7.45 1.30
N ILE A 46 -3.03 -6.92 2.51
CA ILE A 46 -2.20 -5.80 2.96
C ILE A 46 -1.28 -6.28 4.07
N VAL A 47 0.00 -5.99 3.94
CA VAL A 47 0.99 -6.17 5.02
C VAL A 47 1.52 -4.80 5.40
N GLU A 48 1.21 -4.35 6.61
CA GLU A 48 1.84 -3.20 7.24
C GLU A 48 3.10 -3.68 7.97
N ASP A 49 4.23 -3.07 7.64
CA ASP A 49 5.50 -3.24 8.37
C ASP A 49 6.02 -1.86 8.74
N GLY A 50 5.52 -1.31 9.84
CA GLY A 50 5.85 0.02 10.36
C GLY A 50 5.83 0.05 11.87
N TYR A 51 5.00 0.90 12.45
CA TYR A 51 4.78 0.96 13.91
C TYR A 51 4.16 -0.34 14.43
N ARG A 52 3.31 -0.98 13.62
CA ARG A 52 2.78 -2.32 13.88
C ARG A 52 3.08 -3.22 12.68
N LYS A 53 3.22 -4.52 12.96
CA LYS A 53 3.33 -5.56 11.93
C LYS A 53 1.99 -6.27 11.84
N ILE A 54 1.11 -5.76 10.99
CA ILE A 54 -0.25 -6.30 10.84
C ILE A 54 -0.44 -6.76 9.41
N VAL A 55 -1.03 -7.95 9.29
CA VAL A 55 -1.43 -8.53 8.02
C VAL A 55 -2.95 -8.56 7.96
N TRP A 56 -3.50 -8.14 6.82
CA TRP A 56 -4.91 -8.29 6.50
C TRP A 56 -5.04 -9.04 5.20
N ASP A 57 -5.73 -10.16 5.27
CA ASP A 57 -6.06 -11.01 4.14
C ASP A 57 -7.52 -10.79 3.71
N ASP A 58 -7.89 -11.30 2.55
CA ASP A 58 -9.28 -11.31 2.03
C ASP A 58 -9.95 -9.92 1.92
N LEU A 59 -9.18 -8.89 1.57
CA LEU A 59 -9.70 -7.53 1.41
C LEU A 59 -10.19 -7.25 -0.01
N THR A 60 -11.25 -6.46 -0.13
CA THR A 60 -11.71 -5.89 -1.41
C THR A 60 -10.92 -4.62 -1.80
N GLU A 61 -10.96 -4.21 -3.07
CA GLU A 61 -10.32 -2.95 -3.54
C GLU A 61 -10.73 -1.74 -2.68
N ALA A 62 -12.02 -1.66 -2.35
CA ALA A 62 -12.58 -0.56 -1.55
C ALA A 62 -12.05 -0.55 -0.12
N GLU A 63 -11.91 -1.73 0.49
CA GLU A 63 -11.34 -1.87 1.83
C GLU A 63 -9.86 -1.56 1.85
N VAL A 64 -9.12 -2.02 0.84
CA VAL A 64 -7.71 -1.69 0.68
C VAL A 64 -7.52 -0.17 0.64
N LEU A 65 -8.30 0.53 -0.18
CA LEU A 65 -8.25 1.99 -0.27
C LEU A 65 -8.58 2.67 1.07
N LYS A 66 -9.60 2.19 1.80
CA LYS A 66 -9.96 2.73 3.13
C LYS A 66 -8.85 2.49 4.15
N ARG A 67 -8.26 1.30 4.18
CA ARG A 67 -7.20 0.92 5.12
C ARG A 67 -5.93 1.69 4.82
N VAL A 68 -5.47 1.69 3.58
CA VAL A 68 -4.27 2.42 3.19
C VAL A 68 -4.45 3.93 3.44
N LYS A 69 -5.65 4.50 3.26
CA LYS A 69 -5.93 5.90 3.64
C LYS A 69 -5.75 6.17 5.14
N ARG A 70 -6.12 5.22 6.01
CA ARG A 70 -5.86 5.33 7.45
C ARG A 70 -4.38 5.17 7.76
N LEU A 71 -3.74 4.12 7.22
CA LEU A 71 -2.32 3.87 7.37
C LEU A 71 -1.50 5.07 6.91
N GLN A 72 -1.86 5.69 5.80
CA GLN A 72 -1.22 6.90 5.29
C GLN A 72 -1.21 8.05 6.31
N LYS A 73 -2.28 8.23 7.08
CA LYS A 73 -2.33 9.27 8.12
C LYS A 73 -1.53 8.91 9.38
N ILE A 74 -1.46 7.62 9.70
CA ILE A 74 -0.81 7.11 10.92
C ILE A 74 0.70 6.95 10.68
N GLU A 75 1.07 6.28 9.59
CA GLU A 75 2.44 5.93 9.21
C GLU A 75 3.17 7.02 8.44
N PHE A 76 2.44 7.82 7.65
CA PHE A 76 3.04 8.87 6.81
C PHE A 76 2.53 10.29 7.12
N PRO A 77 2.34 10.71 8.40
CA PRO A 77 1.78 12.03 8.71
C PRO A 77 2.66 13.20 8.23
N ARG A 78 3.99 13.01 8.17
CA ARG A 78 4.95 14.04 7.73
C ARG A 78 5.80 13.64 6.53
N SER A 79 5.60 12.45 5.97
CA SER A 79 6.34 12.03 4.78
C SER A 79 5.75 12.70 3.55
N ASN A 80 6.52 13.58 2.91
CA ASN A 80 6.09 14.22 1.67
C ASN A 80 6.24 13.29 0.46
N LYS A 81 7.29 12.46 0.47
CA LYS A 81 7.60 11.52 -0.61
C LYS A 81 7.68 10.08 -0.10
N LEU A 82 7.18 9.16 -0.90
CA LEU A 82 7.18 7.72 -0.65
C LEU A 82 7.85 7.00 -1.83
N TYR A 83 8.51 5.89 -1.55
CA TYR A 83 9.01 4.98 -2.56
C TYR A 83 7.90 4.01 -2.95
N LEU A 84 7.78 3.76 -4.25
CA LEU A 84 6.88 2.76 -4.81
C LEU A 84 7.75 1.68 -5.46
N ALA A 85 7.70 0.48 -4.92
CA ALA A 85 8.27 -0.71 -5.52
C ALA A 85 7.13 -1.59 -6.02
N ARG A 86 7.27 -2.06 -7.26
CA ARG A 86 6.31 -2.95 -7.92
C ARG A 86 7.04 -4.26 -8.15
N GLU A 87 6.51 -5.33 -7.60
CA GLU A 87 7.01 -6.67 -7.84
C GLU A 87 5.93 -7.41 -8.64
N ARG A 88 6.35 -8.02 -9.75
CA ARG A 88 5.51 -8.77 -10.68
C ARG A 88 5.94 -10.22 -10.64
#